data_AF-A0A2D4MZF3-F1
#
_entry.id   AF-A0A2D4MZF3-F1
#
_cell.length_a   1.000
_cell.length_b   1.000
_cell.length_c   1.000
_cell.angle_alpha   90.00
_cell.angle_beta   90.00
_cell.angle_gamma   90.00
#
_symmetry.space_group_name_H-M   'P 1'
#
loop_
_entity.id
_entity.type
_entity.pdbx_description
1 polymer ?
#
loop_
_entity_poly.entity_id
_entity_poly.type
_entity_poly.pdbx_seq_one_letter_code
_entity_poly.pdbx_strand_id
1 'polypeptide(L)'
;FPYVNLHIEVVGIIEYRARAVDLMTHNYYELLYAFHIYRHNYRKAGTVMFEYGMRLGREVRTLPGLQKQANCYLAAINCLRLIRPQYAWIVQPASGAVYE
;
A
#
# COMPACT_ATOMS: atom_id res chain seq x y z
N PHE A 1 -19.15 22.72 7.95
CA PHE A 1 -19.39 21.68 6.94
C PHE A 1 -19.18 20.30 7.56
N PRO A 2 -20.13 19.36 7.49
CA PRO A 2 -19.93 18.02 8.02
C PRO A 2 -19.12 17.22 6.99
N TYR A 3 -17.86 16.94 7.30
CA TYR A 3 -16.90 16.18 6.46
C TYR A 3 -17.23 14.67 6.39
N VAL A 4 -18.50 14.33 6.23
CA VAL A 4 -18.98 12.96 6.18
C VAL A 4 -18.39 12.30 4.94
N ASN A 5 -17.72 11.17 5.11
CA ASN A 5 -17.08 10.36 4.06
C ASN A 5 -15.92 10.99 3.27
N LEU A 6 -15.46 12.22 3.59
CA LEU A 6 -14.30 12.82 2.91
C LEU A 6 -13.05 11.94 2.99
N HIS A 7 -12.89 11.22 4.09
CA HIS A 7 -11.78 10.28 4.27
C HIS A 7 -11.80 9.13 3.25
N ILE A 8 -12.97 8.70 2.78
CA ILE A 8 -13.12 7.66 1.76
C ILE A 8 -12.66 8.20 0.40
N GLU A 9 -13.09 9.41 0.06
CA GLU A 9 -12.69 10.08 -1.17
C GLU A 9 -11.18 10.33 -1.21
N VAL A 10 -10.60 10.85 -0.12
CA VAL A 10 -9.16 11.11 -0.04
C VAL A 10 -8.36 9.81 -0.20
N VAL A 11 -8.78 8.72 0.46
CA VAL A 11 -8.13 7.42 0.30
C VAL A 11 -8.24 6.94 -1.15
N GLY A 12 -9.43 7.02 -1.75
CA GLY A 12 -9.65 6.61 -3.15
C GLY A 12 -8.79 7.40 -4.15
N ILE A 13 -8.68 8.72 -3.96
CA ILE A 13 -7.84 9.57 -4.81
C ILE A 13 -6.36 9.21 -4.65
N ILE A 14 -5.87 9.04 -3.41
CA ILE A 14 -4.47 8.68 -3.16
C ILE A 14 -4.16 7.29 -3.70
N GLU A 15 -5.06 6.32 -3.53
CA GLU A 15 -4.91 4.97 -4.10
C GLU A 15 -4.84 4.99 -5.63
N TYR A 16 -5.74 5.74 -6.28
CA TYR A 16 -5.72 5.91 -7.73
C TYR A 16 -4.40 6.52 -8.21
N ARG A 17 -3.96 7.61 -7.56
CA ARG A 17 -2.68 8.27 -7.88
C ARG A 17 -1.49 7.35 -7.62
N ALA A 18 -1.50 6.60 -6.52
CA ALA A 18 -0.44 5.65 -6.19
C ALA A 18 -0.27 4.58 -7.26
N ARG A 19 -1.35 4.15 -7.93
CA ARG A 19 -1.31 3.16 -9.02
C ARG A 19 -1.01 3.76 -10.40
N ALA A 20 -1.44 4.98 -10.67
CA ALA A 20 -1.31 5.61 -11.98
C ALA A 20 0.02 6.36 -12.18
N VAL A 21 0.63 6.86 -11.10
CA VAL A 21 1.84 7.70 -11.16
C VAL A 21 3.11 6.84 -11.04
N ASP A 22 4.20 7.34 -11.63
CA ASP A 22 5.53 6.74 -11.53
C ASP A 22 6.06 6.70 -10.09
N LEU A 23 6.62 5.56 -9.68
CA LEU A 23 7.04 5.29 -8.30
C LEU A 23 8.15 6.22 -7.80
N MET A 24 8.99 6.72 -8.71
CA MET A 24 10.17 7.49 -8.36
C MET A 24 9.87 8.98 -8.23
N THR A 25 8.73 9.42 -8.74
CA THR A 25 8.33 10.84 -8.71
C THR A 25 7.59 11.23 -7.44
N HIS A 26 6.75 10.34 -6.88
CA HIS A 26 5.87 10.68 -5.75
C HIS A 26 5.67 9.51 -4.77
N ASN A 27 5.77 9.81 -3.45
CA ASN A 27 5.69 8.81 -2.37
C ASN A 27 4.24 8.51 -1.90
N TYR A 28 3.30 8.30 -2.83
CA TYR A 28 1.89 8.09 -2.48
C TYR A 28 1.64 6.82 -1.64
N TYR A 29 2.38 5.74 -1.89
CA TYR A 29 2.26 4.50 -1.09
C TYR A 29 2.69 4.70 0.37
N GLU A 30 3.75 5.47 0.61
CA GLU A 30 4.22 5.78 1.97
C GLU A 30 3.22 6.68 2.72
N LEU A 31 2.65 7.67 2.03
CA LEU A 31 1.59 8.52 2.58
C LEU A 31 0.34 7.71 2.94
N LEU A 32 -0.10 6.85 2.03
CA LEU A 32 -1.28 6.00 2.23
C LEU A 32 -1.08 5.02 3.40
N TYR A 33 0.12 4.46 3.52
CA TYR A 33 0.51 3.64 4.65
C TYR A 33 0.45 4.41 5.96
N ALA A 34 1.07 5.59 6.04
CA ALA A 34 1.04 6.43 7.24
C ALA A 34 -0.40 6.76 7.66
N PHE A 35 -1.27 7.05 6.69
CA PHE A 35 -2.69 7.29 6.93
C PHE A 35 -3.40 6.07 7.53
N HIS A 36 -3.17 4.86 7.01
CA HIS A 36 -3.78 3.65 7.55
C HIS A 36 -3.25 3.27 8.93
N ILE A 37 -1.95 3.46 9.19
CA ILE A 37 -1.34 3.24 10.50
C ILE A 37 -1.94 4.19 11.55
N TYR A 38 -2.08 5.47 11.22
CA TYR A 38 -2.66 6.46 12.13
C TYR A 38 -4.10 6.12 12.54
N ARG A 39 -4.86 5.45 11.66
CA ARG A 39 -6.23 5.00 11.95
C ARG A 39 -6.32 3.56 12.47
N HIS A 40 -5.20 2.95 12.86
CA HIS A 40 -5.13 1.56 13.32
C HIS A 40 -5.67 0.52 12.33
N ASN A 41 -5.72 0.87 11.03
CA ASN A 41 -6.17 -0.01 9.96
C ASN A 41 -5.00 -0.84 9.42
N TYR A 42 -4.44 -1.69 10.28
CA TYR A 42 -3.21 -2.44 9.97
C TYR A 42 -3.35 -3.38 8.78
N ARG A 43 -4.54 -3.94 8.53
CA ARG A 43 -4.75 -4.81 7.35
C ARG A 43 -4.56 -4.03 6.05
N LYS A 44 -5.19 -2.85 5.96
CA LYS A 44 -5.08 -2.00 4.77
C LYS A 44 -3.66 -1.45 4.63
N ALA A 45 -3.02 -1.04 5.72
CA ALA A 45 -1.62 -0.64 5.73
C ALA A 45 -0.69 -1.73 5.16
N GLY A 46 -0.85 -2.98 5.61
CA GLY A 46 -0.07 -4.11 5.11
C GLY A 46 -0.33 -4.41 3.64
N THR A 47 -1.59 -4.31 3.19
CA THR A 47 -1.97 -4.51 1.78
C THR A 47 -1.31 -3.49 0.87
N VAL A 48 -1.33 -2.20 1.26
CA VAL A 48 -0.72 -1.10 0.51
C VAL A 48 0.79 -1.27 0.41
N MET A 49 1.47 -1.66 1.49
CA MET A 49 2.92 -1.92 1.46
C MET A 49 3.29 -3.16 0.65
N PHE A 50 2.46 -4.21 0.68
CA PHE A 50 2.66 -5.38 -0.16
C PHE A 50 2.52 -5.04 -1.65
N GLU A 51 1.49 -4.28 -2.01
CA GLU A 51 1.29 -3.77 -3.38
C GLU A 51 2.49 -2.91 -3.82
N TYR A 52 2.98 -2.04 -2.94
CA TYR A 52 4.15 -1.20 -3.22
C TYR A 52 5.42 -2.03 -3.49
N GLY A 53 5.71 -3.03 -2.65
CA GLY A 53 6.85 -3.94 -2.83
C GLY A 53 6.76 -4.76 -4.12
N MET A 54 5.56 -5.22 -4.49
CA MET A 54 5.31 -5.93 -5.75
C MET A 54 5.59 -5.05 -6.97
N ARG A 55 5.17 -3.78 -6.91
CA ARG A 55 5.37 -2.81 -8.00
C ARG A 55 6.84 -2.38 -8.13
N LEU A 56 7.53 -2.13 -7.01
CA LEU A 56 8.97 -1.86 -6.96
C LEU A 56 9.79 -2.97 -7.63
N GLY A 57 9.48 -4.24 -7.39
CA GLY A 57 10.20 -5.37 -8.00
C GLY A 57 10.03 -5.47 -9.52
N ARG A 58 8.97 -4.86 -10.08
CA ARG A 58 8.69 -4.83 -11.52
C ARG A 58 9.35 -3.64 -12.20
N GLU A 59 9.16 -2.46 -11.63
CA GLU A 59 9.52 -1.18 -12.25
C GLU A 59 10.95 -0.73 -11.88
N VAL A 60 11.45 -1.07 -10.69
CA VAL A 60 12.72 -0.54 -10.16
C VAL A 60 13.67 -1.69 -9.79
N ARG A 61 14.32 -2.25 -10.82
CA ARG A 61 15.34 -3.32 -10.66
C ARG A 61 16.73 -2.77 -10.35
N THR A 62 16.81 -1.90 -9.35
CA THR A 62 18.07 -1.34 -8.85
C THR A 62 18.32 -1.82 -7.43
N LEU A 63 19.59 -1.79 -6.98
CA LEU A 63 19.93 -2.18 -5.60
C LEU A 63 19.15 -1.37 -4.54
N PRO A 64 19.00 -0.04 -4.66
CA PRO A 64 18.15 0.73 -3.74
C PRO A 64 16.67 0.34 -3.82
N GLY A 65 16.17 0.02 -5.02
CA GLY A 65 14.80 -0.46 -5.22
C GLY A 65 14.54 -1.79 -4.52
N LEU A 66 15.50 -2.72 -4.57
CA LEU A 66 15.43 -4.00 -3.87
C LEU A 66 15.44 -3.83 -2.34
N GLN A 67 16.28 -2.95 -1.81
CA GLN A 67 16.27 -2.63 -0.38
C GLN A 67 14.92 -2.05 0.05
N LYS A 68 14.36 -1.14 -0.76
CA LYS A 68 13.05 -0.54 -0.50
C LYS A 68 11.95 -1.60 -0.55
N GLN A 69 12.00 -2.51 -1.52
CA GLN A 69 11.09 -3.65 -1.62
C GLN A 69 11.14 -4.55 -0.37
N ALA A 70 12.34 -4.88 0.14
CA ALA A 70 12.48 -5.66 1.36
C ALA A 70 11.86 -4.94 2.57
N ASN A 71 12.08 -3.63 2.69
CA ASN A 71 11.47 -2.81 3.75
C ASN A 71 9.93 -2.80 3.64
N CYS A 72 9.37 -2.74 2.44
CA CYS A 72 7.93 -2.80 2.20
C CYS A 72 7.33 -4.14 2.67
N TYR A 73 7.96 -5.26 2.34
CA TYR A 73 7.49 -6.57 2.80
C TYR A 73 7.61 -6.74 4.31
N LEU A 74 8.69 -6.24 4.91
CA LEU A 74 8.86 -6.26 6.36
C LEU A 74 7.78 -5.41 7.06
N ALA A 75 7.46 -4.23 6.53
CA ALA A 75 6.37 -3.39 7.03
C ALA A 75 5.01 -4.10 6.91
N ALA A 76 4.75 -4.78 5.80
CA ALA A 76 3.51 -5.56 5.60
C ALA A 76 3.37 -6.70 6.62
N ILE A 77 4.44 -7.48 6.85
CA ILE A 77 4.46 -8.56 7.84
C ILE A 77 4.24 -7.99 9.25
N ASN A 78 4.91 -6.89 9.60
CA ASN A 78 4.74 -6.23 10.89
C ASN A 78 3.29 -5.76 11.09
N CYS A 79 2.66 -5.20 10.07
CA CYS A 79 1.25 -4.83 10.12
C CYS A 79 0.33 -6.03 10.36
N LEU A 80 0.58 -7.15 9.68
CA LEU A 80 -0.21 -8.37 9.86
C LEU A 80 -0.05 -8.97 11.27
N ARG A 81 1.13 -8.86 11.87
CA ARG A 81 1.38 -9.30 13.25
C ARG A 81 0.60 -8.49 14.30
N LEU A 82 0.22 -7.25 13.98
CA LEU A 82 -0.61 -6.41 14.87
C LEU A 82 -2.10 -6.77 14.81
N ILE A 83 -2.50 -7.63 13.87
CA ILE A 83 -3.88 -8.08 13.68
C ILE A 83 -4.05 -9.44 14.33
N ARG A 84 -5.27 -9.78 14.76
CA ARG A 84 -5.59 -11.14 15.21
C ARG A 84 -5.28 -12.15 14.09
N PRO A 85 -4.68 -13.31 14.40
CA PRO A 85 -4.24 -14.29 13.40
C PRO A 85 -5.34 -14.73 12.42
N GLN A 86 -6.60 -14.82 12.86
CA GLN A 86 -7.73 -15.21 12.00
C GLN A 86 -7.99 -14.20 10.86
N TYR A 87 -7.50 -12.97 11.03
CA TYR A 87 -7.70 -11.85 10.13
C TYR A 87 -6.38 -11.37 9.49
N ALA A 88 -5.27 -12.08 9.70
CA ALA A 88 -3.94 -11.71 9.21
C ALA A 88 -3.69 -12.27 7.80
N TRP A 89 -4.51 -11.85 6.84
CA TRP A 89 -4.37 -12.22 5.43
C TRP A 89 -4.46 -11.00 4.52
N ILE A 90 -3.84 -11.09 3.34
CA ILE A 90 -3.85 -10.08 2.29
C ILE A 90 -4.32 -10.77 1.01
N VAL A 91 -5.17 -10.10 0.23
CA VAL A 91 -5.49 -10.54 -1.13
C VAL A 91 -4.31 -10.22 -2.01
N GLN A 92 -3.79 -11.21 -2.72
CA GLN A 92 -2.75 -10.96 -3.72
C GLN A 92 -3.28 -9.93 -4.73
N PRO A 93 -2.66 -8.73 -4.84
CA PRO A 93 -3.10 -7.73 -5.80
C PRO A 93 -2.93 -8.33 -7.19
N ALA A 94 -4.01 -8.33 -7.98
CA ALA A 94 -4.00 -8.91 -9.31
C ALA A 94 -2.93 -8.20 -10.16
N SER A 95 -2.14 -9.00 -10.87
CA SER A 95 -1.12 -8.50 -11.79
C SER A 95 -1.79 -7.94 -13.04
N GLY A 96 -2.39 -6.77 -12.94
CA GLY A 96 -3.20 -6.18 -14.00
C GLY A 96 -4.60 -6.76 -14.01
N ALA A 97 -5.57 -6.01 -13.50
CA ALA A 97 -6.92 -6.17 -13.98
C ALA A 97 -6.90 -5.72 -15.45
N VAL A 98 -6.83 -6.69 -16.37
CA VAL A 98 -7.51 -6.49 -17.65
C VAL A 98 -8.98 -6.50 -17.25
N TYR A 99 -9.56 -5.31 -17.15
CA TYR A 99 -11.00 -5.15 -17.12
C TYR A 99 -11.46 -5.60 -18.52
N GLU A 100 -12.10 -6.76 -18.61
CA GLU A 100 -12.99 -7.05 -19.74
C GLU A 100 -14.17 -6.07 -19.74
#